data_AF-A0A2E8G4N2-F1
#
_entry.id   AF-A0A2E8G4N2-F1
#
_cell.length_a   1.000
_cell.length_b   1.000
_cell.length_c   1.000
_cell.angle_alpha   90.00
_cell.angle_beta   90.00
_cell.angle_gamma   90.00
#
_symmetry.space_group_name_H-M   'P 1'
#
loop_
_entity.id
_entity.type
_entity.pdbx_description
1 polymer ?
#
loop_
_entity_poly.entity_id
_entity_poly.type
_entity_poly.pdbx_seq_one_letter_code
_entity_poly.pdbx_strand_id
1 'polypeptide(L)'
;MRILAIILTLFAVLPAQAQLNPGMEGRLCLAASQDSAFGALVDQLIETGKVQMTAGESLLSIDCQDGQTVLTHMVNGRHAENLEYAVIDMGLSLSASQVSLNGQTVSLGEALARLGADSDTATRDFVESYLDDLADEDFNPNLRVSLK
;
A
#
# COMPACT_ATOMS: atom_id res chain seq x y z
N MET A 1 3.62 -60.21 -16.22
CA MET A 1 4.15 -58.82 -16.31
C MET A 1 2.99 -57.86 -16.09
N ARG A 2 2.97 -57.13 -14.98
CA ARG A 2 1.94 -56.13 -14.64
C ARG A 2 2.60 -54.74 -14.79
N ILE A 3 2.15 -53.97 -15.77
CA ILE A 3 2.62 -52.59 -15.98
C ILE A 3 1.68 -51.68 -15.19
N LEU A 4 2.16 -51.14 -14.06
CA LEU A 4 1.47 -50.06 -13.35
C LEU A 4 1.79 -48.74 -14.05
N ALA A 5 0.78 -48.10 -14.64
CA ALA A 5 0.86 -46.72 -15.09
C ALA A 5 0.61 -45.79 -13.91
N ILE A 6 1.62 -45.01 -13.53
CA ILE A 6 1.50 -43.95 -12.52
C ILE A 6 1.17 -42.67 -13.26
N ILE A 7 -0.06 -42.17 -13.11
CA ILE A 7 -0.47 -40.84 -13.58
C ILE A 7 -0.05 -39.84 -12.51
N LEU A 8 1.03 -39.08 -12.77
CA LEU A 8 1.40 -37.92 -11.96
C LEU A 8 0.49 -36.74 -12.34
N THR A 9 -0.49 -36.43 -11.47
CA THR A 9 -1.22 -35.17 -11.50
C THR A 9 -0.36 -34.09 -10.85
N LEU A 10 0.26 -33.27 -11.69
CA LEU A 10 0.98 -32.06 -11.29
C LEU A 10 -0.05 -30.98 -10.91
N PHE A 11 -0.35 -30.83 -9.63
CA PHE A 11 -1.16 -29.69 -9.14
C PHE A 11 -0.29 -28.42 -9.20
N ALA A 12 -0.48 -27.62 -10.24
CA ALA A 12 0.01 -26.26 -10.28
C ALA A 12 -0.77 -25.43 -9.24
N VAL A 13 -0.13 -25.13 -8.12
CA VAL A 13 -0.66 -24.21 -7.11
C VAL A 13 -0.45 -22.79 -7.67
N LEU A 14 -1.45 -22.25 -8.35
CA LEU A 14 -1.46 -20.83 -8.72
C LEU A 14 -1.57 -20.00 -7.42
N PRO A 15 -0.75 -18.96 -7.23
CA PRO A 15 -0.96 -18.03 -6.13
C PRO A 15 -2.29 -17.35 -6.39
N ALA A 16 -3.25 -17.52 -5.49
CA ALA A 16 -4.47 -16.75 -5.50
C ALA A 16 -4.09 -15.29 -5.19
N GLN A 17 -3.85 -14.48 -6.21
CA GLN A 17 -3.95 -13.04 -6.06
C GLN A 17 -5.41 -12.80 -5.69
N ALA A 18 -5.66 -12.42 -4.44
CA ALA A 18 -6.98 -12.06 -3.97
C ALA A 18 -7.44 -10.86 -4.80
N GLN A 19 -8.19 -11.14 -5.87
CA GLN A 19 -8.68 -10.14 -6.78
C GLN A 19 -9.73 -9.33 -6.02
N LEU A 20 -9.40 -8.07 -5.72
CA LEU A 20 -10.30 -7.19 -4.98
C LEU A 20 -11.58 -6.99 -5.79
N ASN A 21 -12.72 -6.89 -5.09
CA ASN A 21 -13.99 -6.62 -5.76
C ASN A 21 -13.91 -5.20 -6.37
N PRO A 22 -14.33 -4.96 -7.63
CA PRO A 22 -14.29 -3.64 -8.26
C PRO A 22 -14.99 -2.54 -7.45
N GLY A 23 -16.01 -2.87 -6.67
CA GLY A 23 -16.68 -1.93 -5.76
C GLY A 23 -15.84 -1.55 -4.53
N MET A 24 -14.83 -2.34 -4.18
CA MET A 24 -13.89 -2.08 -3.10
C MET A 24 -12.79 -1.12 -3.55
N GLU A 25 -12.24 -1.30 -4.76
CA GLU A 25 -11.23 -0.41 -5.34
C GLU A 25 -11.72 1.04 -5.35
N GLY A 26 -12.92 1.28 -5.88
CA GLY A 26 -13.51 2.62 -5.88
C GLY A 26 -13.73 3.21 -4.48
N ARG A 27 -14.04 2.38 -3.47
CA ARG A 27 -14.16 2.85 -2.07
C ARG A 27 -12.81 3.21 -1.48
N LEU A 28 -11.78 2.41 -1.75
CA LEU A 28 -10.41 2.67 -1.29
C LEU A 28 -9.85 3.95 -1.92
N CYS A 29 -10.03 4.14 -3.22
CA CYS A 29 -9.67 5.37 -3.91
C CYS A 29 -10.40 6.59 -3.34
N LEU A 30 -11.72 6.49 -3.13
CA LEU A 30 -12.50 7.58 -2.55
C LEU A 30 -12.04 7.93 -1.12
N ALA A 31 -11.73 6.92 -0.31
CA ALA A 31 -11.24 7.12 1.05
C ALA A 31 -9.81 7.71 1.07
N ALA A 32 -8.96 7.32 0.13
CA ALA A 32 -7.61 7.85 -0.03
C ALA A 32 -7.59 9.35 -0.36
N SER A 33 -8.61 9.84 -1.05
CA SER A 33 -8.79 11.27 -1.38
C SER A 33 -9.53 12.07 -0.30
N GLN A 34 -9.79 11.49 0.87
CA GLN A 34 -10.48 12.14 1.98
C GLN A 34 -9.62 12.09 3.23
N ASP A 35 -9.72 13.15 4.02
CA ASP A 35 -8.98 13.26 5.27
C ASP A 35 -9.39 12.15 6.24
N SER A 36 -8.40 11.46 6.80
CA SER A 36 -8.55 10.38 7.80
C SER A 36 -9.43 9.18 7.42
N ALA A 37 -9.92 9.10 6.18
CA ALA A 37 -10.96 8.13 5.80
C ALA A 37 -10.40 6.75 5.42
N PHE A 38 -9.14 6.70 4.97
CA PHE A 38 -8.54 5.45 4.48
C PHE A 38 -8.39 4.41 5.60
N GLY A 39 -7.78 4.79 6.72
CA GLY A 39 -7.56 3.87 7.85
C GLY A 39 -8.85 3.27 8.37
N ALA A 40 -9.87 4.11 8.60
CA ALA A 40 -11.19 3.65 9.05
C ALA A 40 -11.85 2.65 8.08
N LEU A 41 -11.68 2.84 6.77
CA LEU A 41 -12.17 1.89 5.78
C LEU A 41 -11.37 0.58 5.80
N VAL A 42 -10.05 0.65 5.89
CA VAL A 42 -9.18 -0.53 5.90
C VAL A 42 -9.42 -1.38 7.14
N ASP A 43 -9.55 -0.77 8.32
CA ASP A 43 -9.92 -1.45 9.56
C ASP A 43 -11.23 -2.20 9.40
N GLN A 44 -12.27 -1.55 8.87
CA GLN A 44 -13.56 -2.19 8.60
C GLN A 44 -13.41 -3.40 7.65
N LEU A 45 -12.57 -3.29 6.62
CA LEU A 45 -12.34 -4.37 5.66
C LEU A 45 -11.57 -5.53 6.29
N ILE A 46 -10.64 -5.26 7.20
CA ILE A 46 -9.92 -6.27 7.97
C ILE A 46 -10.86 -6.99 8.94
N GLU A 47 -11.64 -6.25 9.72
CA GLU A 47 -12.63 -6.79 10.66
C GLU A 47 -13.66 -7.70 9.99
N THR A 48 -14.05 -7.34 8.76
CA THR A 48 -15.01 -8.14 7.96
C THR A 48 -14.35 -9.26 7.16
N GLY A 49 -13.04 -9.48 7.31
CA GLY A 49 -12.27 -10.52 6.65
C GLY A 49 -12.14 -10.34 5.13
N LYS A 50 -12.38 -9.12 4.63
CA LYS A 50 -12.29 -8.79 3.20
C LYS A 50 -10.87 -8.46 2.77
N VAL A 51 -10.05 -8.01 3.71
CA VAL A 51 -8.65 -7.64 3.50
C VAL A 51 -7.83 -8.25 4.65
N GLN A 52 -6.61 -8.70 4.34
CA GLN A 52 -5.69 -9.22 5.35
C GLN A 52 -4.91 -8.06 5.98
N MET A 53 -4.53 -8.19 7.26
CA MET A 53 -3.71 -7.19 7.95
C MET A 53 -2.39 -6.87 7.22
N THR A 54 -1.84 -7.84 6.48
CA THR A 54 -0.57 -7.70 5.73
C THR A 54 -0.76 -7.17 4.32
N ALA A 55 -1.94 -6.69 3.93
CA ALA A 55 -2.25 -6.31 2.55
C ALA A 55 -1.79 -4.89 2.17
N GLY A 56 -1.17 -4.13 3.09
CA GLY A 56 -0.88 -2.70 2.90
C GLY A 56 -0.20 -2.34 1.57
N GLU A 57 0.85 -3.07 1.18
CA GLU A 57 1.54 -2.90 -0.12
C GLU A 57 0.59 -3.03 -1.30
N SER A 58 -0.27 -4.06 -1.28
CA SER A 58 -1.24 -4.31 -2.33
C SER A 58 -2.33 -3.24 -2.34
N LEU A 59 -2.77 -2.76 -1.17
CA LEU A 59 -3.80 -1.71 -1.07
C LEU A 59 -3.31 -0.38 -1.64
N LEU A 60 -2.08 0.02 -1.31
CA LEU A 60 -1.48 1.26 -1.84
C LEU A 60 -1.27 1.20 -3.36
N SER A 61 -1.09 0.00 -3.90
CA SER A 61 -0.82 -0.26 -5.32
C SER A 61 -2.07 -0.40 -6.19
N ILE A 62 -3.28 -0.28 -5.62
CA ILE A 62 -4.52 -0.40 -6.39
C ILE A 62 -4.66 0.78 -7.35
N ASP A 63 -4.90 0.48 -8.62
CA ASP A 63 -5.24 1.47 -9.63
C ASP A 63 -6.69 1.94 -9.45
N CYS A 64 -6.86 3.25 -9.42
CA CYS A 64 -8.13 3.94 -9.40
C CYS A 64 -8.66 4.14 -10.83
N GLN A 65 -9.93 4.55 -10.96
CA GLN A 65 -10.58 4.73 -12.27
C GLN A 65 -9.91 5.79 -13.16
N ASP A 66 -9.18 6.72 -12.55
CA ASP A 66 -8.40 7.75 -13.23
C ASP A 66 -6.97 7.30 -13.61
N GLY A 67 -6.62 6.04 -13.34
CA GLY A 67 -5.31 5.46 -13.63
C GLY A 67 -4.22 5.84 -12.62
N GLN A 68 -4.56 6.55 -11.54
CA GLN A 68 -3.65 6.81 -10.42
C GLN A 68 -3.78 5.72 -9.36
N THR A 69 -2.75 5.54 -8.54
CA THR A 69 -2.82 4.57 -7.44
C THR A 69 -3.51 5.17 -6.21
N VAL A 70 -3.99 4.32 -5.30
CA VAL A 70 -4.42 4.72 -3.95
C VAL A 70 -3.36 5.60 -3.25
N LEU A 71 -2.09 5.22 -3.33
CA LEU A 71 -0.98 6.03 -2.79
C LEU A 71 -0.92 7.42 -3.43
N THR A 72 -1.06 7.50 -4.75
CA THR A 72 -1.04 8.77 -5.49
C THR A 72 -2.15 9.72 -5.02
N HIS A 73 -3.36 9.19 -4.75
CA HIS A 73 -4.47 9.99 -4.23
C HIS A 73 -4.17 10.61 -2.85
N MET A 74 -3.56 9.83 -1.95
CA MET A 74 -3.16 10.33 -0.62
C MET A 74 -2.12 11.45 -0.72
N VAL A 75 -1.10 11.26 -1.57
CA VAL A 75 -0.02 12.25 -1.74
C VAL A 75 -0.53 13.52 -2.40
N ASN A 76 -1.32 13.41 -3.47
CA ASN A 76 -1.88 14.57 -4.16
C ASN A 76 -2.82 15.38 -3.26
N GLY A 77 -3.58 14.69 -2.40
CA GLY A 77 -4.43 15.31 -1.39
C GLY A 77 -3.68 15.83 -0.17
N ARG A 78 -2.39 15.51 -0.02
CA ARG A 78 -1.55 15.79 1.16
C ARG A 78 -2.18 15.26 2.46
N HIS A 79 -2.76 14.06 2.39
CA HIS A 79 -3.46 13.42 3.51
C HIS A 79 -2.46 12.70 4.42
N ALA A 80 -1.82 13.46 5.32
CA ALA A 80 -0.82 12.96 6.26
C ALA A 80 -1.34 11.76 7.07
N GLU A 81 -2.56 11.84 7.61
CA GLU A 81 -3.12 10.78 8.46
C GLU A 81 -3.37 9.46 7.69
N ASN A 82 -3.73 9.54 6.41
CA ASN A 82 -3.87 8.33 5.58
C ASN A 82 -2.52 7.67 5.31
N LEU A 83 -1.46 8.46 5.10
CA LEU A 83 -0.11 7.95 4.94
C LEU A 83 0.45 7.41 6.26
N GLU A 84 0.16 8.09 7.38
CA GLU A 84 0.55 7.66 8.72
C GLU A 84 -0.04 6.29 9.04
N TYR A 85 -1.33 6.10 8.78
CA TYR A 85 -1.95 4.79 8.94
C TYR A 85 -1.26 3.71 8.10
N ALA A 86 -0.83 4.05 6.87
CA ALA A 86 -0.14 3.09 6.03
C ALA A 86 1.26 2.72 6.55
N VAL A 87 2.05 3.69 7.01
CA VAL A 87 3.44 3.45 7.44
C VAL A 87 3.50 2.96 8.89
N ILE A 88 2.68 3.54 9.76
CA ILE A 88 2.70 3.29 11.20
C ILE A 88 1.76 2.13 11.55
N ASP A 89 0.45 2.28 11.34
CA ASP A 89 -0.54 1.30 11.80
C ASP A 89 -0.47 -0.02 11.01
N MET A 90 -0.35 0.05 9.69
CA MET A 90 -0.15 -1.14 8.84
C MET A 90 1.32 -1.62 8.84
N GLY A 91 2.24 -0.85 9.42
CA GLY A 91 3.64 -1.24 9.57
C GLY A 91 4.44 -1.30 8.28
N LEU A 92 4.07 -0.53 7.25
CA LEU A 92 4.83 -0.51 6.00
C LEU A 92 6.19 0.17 6.18
N SER A 93 7.20 -0.39 5.54
CA SER A 93 8.57 0.13 5.60
C SER A 93 8.88 0.98 4.38
N LEU A 94 9.43 2.19 4.57
CA LEU A 94 9.86 3.04 3.47
C LEU A 94 10.88 2.36 2.54
N SER A 95 11.75 1.50 3.07
CA SER A 95 12.81 0.85 2.30
C SER A 95 12.51 -0.59 1.89
N ALA A 96 11.73 -1.32 2.70
CA ALA A 96 11.45 -2.74 2.44
C ALA A 96 10.10 -2.96 1.76
N SER A 97 9.10 -2.12 2.00
CA SER A 97 7.78 -2.31 1.40
C SER A 97 7.76 -1.86 -0.04
N GLN A 98 7.17 -2.70 -0.89
CA GLN A 98 7.16 -2.52 -2.34
C GLN A 98 5.76 -2.10 -2.81
N VAL A 99 5.68 -1.05 -3.62
CA VAL A 99 4.43 -0.55 -4.18
C VAL A 99 4.53 -0.39 -5.69
N SER A 100 3.39 -0.48 -6.38
CA SER A 100 3.27 -0.15 -7.80
C SER A 100 3.10 1.35 -7.97
N LEU A 101 3.94 1.96 -8.81
CA LEU A 101 3.80 3.34 -9.26
C LEU A 101 4.07 3.40 -10.76
N ASN A 102 3.11 3.88 -11.55
CA ASN A 102 3.21 3.98 -13.01
C ASN A 102 3.65 2.66 -13.68
N GLY A 103 3.14 1.52 -13.18
CA GLY A 103 3.47 0.19 -13.67
C GLY A 103 4.87 -0.32 -13.28
N GLN A 104 5.59 0.39 -12.41
CA GLN A 104 6.88 -0.05 -11.86
C GLN A 104 6.71 -0.41 -10.38
N THR A 105 7.32 -1.52 -9.97
CA THR A 105 7.47 -1.84 -8.54
C THR A 105 8.69 -1.12 -7.98
N VAL A 106 8.48 -0.28 -6.98
CA VAL A 106 9.50 0.52 -6.30
C VAL A 106 9.29 0.49 -4.79
N SER A 107 10.32 0.83 -4.01
CA SER A 107 10.15 0.97 -2.57
C SER A 107 9.16 2.10 -2.22
N LEU A 108 8.45 1.98 -1.11
CA LEU A 108 7.47 3.00 -0.70
C LEU A 108 8.09 4.40 -0.56
N GLY A 109 9.29 4.50 0.03
CA GLY A 109 10.00 5.78 0.15
C GLY A 109 10.40 6.35 -1.21
N GLU A 110 10.82 5.51 -2.15
CA GLU A 110 11.09 5.94 -3.52
C GLU A 110 9.82 6.38 -4.24
N ALA A 111 8.70 5.69 -4.05
CA ALA A 111 7.41 6.08 -4.62
C ALA A 111 6.98 7.46 -4.13
N LEU A 112 7.05 7.71 -2.82
CA LEU A 112 6.76 9.01 -2.21
C LEU A 112 7.66 10.11 -2.80
N ALA A 113 8.98 9.88 -2.83
CA ALA A 113 9.93 10.84 -3.38
C ALA A 113 9.66 11.19 -4.85
N ARG A 114 9.35 10.19 -5.69
CA ARG A 114 8.98 10.39 -7.09
C ARG A 114 7.68 11.19 -7.23
N LEU A 115 6.66 10.85 -6.44
CA LEU A 115 5.39 11.58 -6.43
C LEU A 115 5.57 13.05 -6.02
N GLY A 116 6.41 13.35 -5.03
CA GLY A 116 6.72 14.73 -4.65
C GLY A 116 7.52 15.49 -5.72
N ALA A 117 8.50 14.84 -6.35
CA ALA A 117 9.32 15.44 -7.40
C ALA A 117 8.52 15.83 -8.65
N ASP A 118 7.57 14.98 -9.04
CA ASP A 118 6.72 15.16 -10.23
C ASP A 118 5.50 16.07 -9.97
N SER A 119 5.39 16.68 -8.80
CA SER A 119 4.23 17.47 -8.35
C SER A 119 4.52 18.96 -8.17
N ASP A 120 3.46 19.72 -7.85
CA ASP A 120 3.57 21.14 -7.49
C ASP A 120 4.40 21.35 -6.20
N THR A 121 4.82 22.60 -5.97
CA THR A 121 5.66 22.96 -4.81
C THR A 121 5.01 22.57 -3.49
N ALA A 122 3.70 22.78 -3.32
CA ALA A 122 3.02 22.47 -2.07
C ALA A 122 3.04 20.97 -1.76
N THR A 123 2.88 20.13 -2.78
CA THR A 123 2.90 18.68 -2.65
C THR A 123 4.33 18.17 -2.44
N ARG A 124 5.32 18.79 -3.09
CA ARG A 124 6.73 18.49 -2.84
C ARG A 124 7.15 18.80 -1.41
N ASP A 125 6.85 20.01 -0.94
CA ASP A 125 7.16 20.45 0.43
C ASP A 125 6.49 19.52 1.47
N PHE A 126 5.26 19.10 1.20
CA PHE A 126 4.55 18.11 2.01
C PHE A 126 5.30 16.77 2.05
N VAL A 127 5.68 16.21 0.90
CA VAL A 127 6.39 14.92 0.84
C VAL A 127 7.75 15.01 1.52
N GLU A 128 8.50 16.09 1.31
CA GLU A 128 9.80 16.31 1.96
C GLU A 128 9.65 16.36 3.48
N SER A 129 8.74 17.18 3.99
CA SER A 129 8.45 17.24 5.44
C SER A 129 8.01 15.88 5.98
N TYR A 130 7.16 15.16 5.24
CA TYR A 130 6.60 13.90 5.70
C TYR A 130 7.65 12.78 5.74
N LEU A 131 8.56 12.73 4.76
CA LEU A 131 9.68 11.79 4.77
C LEU A 131 10.66 12.09 5.92
N ASP A 132 10.87 13.37 6.25
CA ASP A 132 11.66 13.78 7.41
C ASP A 132 10.97 13.36 8.72
N ASP A 133 9.66 13.59 8.87
CA ASP A 133 8.89 13.16 10.04
C ASP A 133 8.95 11.63 10.21
N LEU A 134 8.80 10.86 9.13
CA LEU A 134 8.87 9.40 9.18
C LEU A 134 10.26 8.83 9.51
N ALA A 135 11.31 9.65 9.41
CA ALA A 135 12.66 9.30 9.85
C ALA A 135 12.88 9.59 11.35
N ASP A 136 11.97 10.31 12.01
CA ASP A 136 11.98 10.55 13.45
C ASP A 136 11.31 9.39 14.19
N GLU A 137 11.97 8.82 15.19
CA GLU A 137 11.44 7.70 15.99
C GLU A 137 10.32 8.10 16.95
N ASP A 138 10.22 9.39 17.31
CA ASP A 138 9.13 9.89 18.14
C ASP A 138 7.84 10.01 17.34
N PHE A 139 7.95 10.27 16.03
CA PHE A 139 6.83 10.26 15.10
C PHE A 139 6.54 8.84 14.59
N ASN A 140 7.57 8.11 14.15
CA ASN A 140 7.49 6.75 13.62
C ASN A 140 8.10 5.71 14.60
N PRO A 141 7.30 5.19 15.54
CA PRO A 141 7.78 4.25 16.54
C PRO A 141 8.24 2.91 15.95
N ASN A 142 7.89 2.57 14.71
CA ASN A 142 8.30 1.33 14.05
C ASN A 142 9.83 1.26 13.81
N LEU A 143 10.50 2.41 13.79
CA LEU A 143 11.97 2.49 13.69
C LEU A 143 12.67 1.86 14.90
N ARG A 144 12.07 1.97 16.10
CA ARG A 144 12.62 1.40 17.35
C ARG A 144 12.54 -0.12 17.39
N VAL A 145 11.53 -0.68 16.71
CA VAL A 145 11.28 -2.12 16.67
C VAL A 145 12.21 -2.81 15.66
N SER A 146 12.60 -2.10 14.60
CA SER A 146 13.43 -2.63 13.50
C SER A 146 14.93 -2.76 13.82
N LEU A 147 15.39 -2.22 14.96
CA LEU A 147 16.81 -2.22 15.38
C LEU A 147 17.17 -3.33 16.41
N LYS A 148 16.28 -4.30 16.64
CA LYS A 148 16.52 -5.46 17.52
C LYS A 148 16.45 -6.76 16.75
#